data_AF-A0A372NHN5-F1
#
_entry.id   AF-A0A372NHN5-F1
#
_cell.length_a   1.000
_cell.length_b   1.000
_cell.length_c   1.000
_cell.angle_alpha   90.00
_cell.angle_beta   90.00
_cell.angle_gamma   90.00
#
_symmetry.space_group_name_H-M   'P 1'
#
loop_
_entity.id
_entity.type
_entity.pdbx_description
1 polymer ?
#
loop_
_entity_poly.entity_id
_entity_poly.type
_entity_poly.pdbx_seq_one_letter_code
_entity_poly.pdbx_strand_id
1 'polypeptide(L)'
;MLTIIMECRDNEAELAQTLSALVSGAVEGVVRDVIVLDQGSRDGSSKVADAAGCRFLTDWDMKDLVRSARGDWLLLLEPGARPLSGWVDAVVDHVAINGNPARFLGSRSHRRPFFQRLGRRMAPLEHGYLVSKRQASAVARSGMTLADLAKGSGARTLVAEIVPAWAMKAFRAGTAT
;
A
#
# COMPACT_ATOMS: atom_id res chain seq x y z
N MET A 1 6.36 11.53 8.99
CA MET A 1 5.86 10.18 9.36
C MET A 1 5.52 9.33 8.14
N LEU A 2 4.33 9.33 7.50
CA LEU A 2 4.07 8.40 6.37
C LEU A 2 3.98 9.07 4.98
N THR A 3 4.64 8.47 3.99
CA THR A 3 4.27 8.55 2.57
C THR A 3 3.67 7.22 2.15
N ILE A 4 2.47 7.24 1.57
CA ILE A 4 1.84 6.04 0.99
C ILE A 4 2.24 5.94 -0.49
N ILE A 5 2.58 4.74 -0.96
CA ILE A 5 2.94 4.51 -2.37
C ILE A 5 2.13 3.33 -2.91
N MET A 6 1.51 3.50 -4.08
CA MET A 6 0.70 2.48 -4.75
C MET A 6 1.02 2.43 -6.23
N GLU A 7 1.16 1.23 -6.80
CA GLU A 7 1.19 1.03 -8.25
C GLU A 7 -0.22 0.74 -8.77
N CYS A 8 -0.63 1.45 -9.83
CA CYS A 8 -1.97 1.45 -10.39
C CYS A 8 -1.95 1.09 -11.88
N ARG A 9 -2.94 0.30 -12.32
CA ARG A 9 -3.31 0.12 -13.72
C ARG A 9 -4.79 -0.23 -13.82
N ASP A 10 -5.59 0.70 -14.32
CA ASP A 10 -7.05 0.58 -14.45
C ASP A 10 -7.72 0.20 -13.12
N ASN A 11 -7.44 0.97 -12.06
CA ASN A 11 -7.90 0.68 -10.70
C ASN A 11 -8.71 1.85 -10.09
N GLU A 12 -9.53 2.54 -10.88
CA GLU A 12 -10.30 3.71 -10.44
C GLU A 12 -11.10 3.44 -9.14
N ALA A 13 -11.87 2.35 -9.12
CA ALA A 13 -12.73 2.01 -7.99
C ALA A 13 -11.93 1.52 -6.77
N GLU A 14 -10.89 0.72 -7.01
CA GLU A 14 -10.03 0.17 -5.96
C GLU A 14 -9.18 1.27 -5.31
N LEU A 15 -8.69 2.23 -6.10
CA LEU A 15 -7.95 3.39 -5.61
C LEU A 15 -8.83 4.26 -4.72
N ALA A 16 -10.06 4.58 -5.15
CA ALA A 16 -11.01 5.36 -4.34
C ALA A 16 -11.27 4.72 -2.97
N GLN A 17 -11.34 3.39 -2.92
CA GLN A 17 -11.55 2.64 -1.68
C GLN A 17 -10.34 2.69 -0.74
N THR A 18 -9.12 2.47 -1.26
CA THR A 18 -7.91 2.59 -0.44
C THR A 18 -7.77 4.01 0.09
N LEU A 19 -7.95 5.02 -0.76
CA LEU A 19 -7.87 6.43 -0.36
C LEU A 19 -8.90 6.78 0.71
N SER A 20 -10.12 6.26 0.62
CA SER A 20 -11.15 6.42 1.66
C SER A 20 -10.71 5.83 3.01
N ALA A 21 -10.06 4.66 3.01
CA ALA A 21 -9.55 4.03 4.24
C ALA A 21 -8.37 4.80 4.87
N LEU A 22 -7.66 5.62 4.07
CA LEU A 22 -6.53 6.42 4.53
C LEU A 22 -6.94 7.78 5.12
N VAL A 23 -8.21 8.17 4.99
CA VAL A 23 -8.72 9.47 5.47
C VAL A 23 -8.45 9.65 6.97
N SER A 24 -8.62 8.61 7.79
CA SER A 24 -8.33 8.71 9.23
C SER A 24 -6.87 9.11 9.49
N GLY A 25 -5.93 8.46 8.80
CA GLY A 25 -4.51 8.78 8.91
C GLY A 25 -4.16 10.16 8.36
N ALA A 26 -4.89 10.68 7.37
CA ALA A 26 -4.72 12.04 6.87
C ALA A 26 -5.24 13.08 7.88
N VAL A 27 -6.43 12.87 8.45
CA VAL A 27 -7.04 13.75 9.47
C VAL A 27 -6.18 13.83 10.72
N GLU A 28 -5.61 12.71 11.16
CA GLU A 28 -4.69 12.63 12.30
C GLU A 28 -3.28 13.16 11.98
N GLY A 29 -3.01 13.59 10.74
CA GLY A 29 -1.73 14.15 10.32
C GLY A 29 -0.59 13.12 10.23
N VAL A 30 -0.93 11.82 10.22
CA VAL A 30 0.00 10.70 10.09
C VAL A 30 0.43 10.51 8.64
N VAL A 31 -0.53 10.55 7.72
CA VAL A 31 -0.32 10.49 6.27
C VAL A 31 0.04 11.88 5.75
N ARG A 32 1.25 12.03 5.23
CA ARG A 32 1.80 13.32 4.75
C ARG A 32 1.81 13.46 3.24
N ASP A 33 1.80 12.35 2.55
CA ASP A 33 1.89 12.29 1.09
C ASP A 33 1.33 10.95 0.61
N VAL A 34 0.69 10.95 -0.55
CA VAL A 34 0.23 9.75 -1.23
C VAL A 34 0.70 9.85 -2.67
N ILE A 35 1.47 8.86 -3.11
CA ILE A 35 2.01 8.79 -4.46
C ILE A 35 1.40 7.59 -5.19
N VAL A 36 0.76 7.85 -6.31
CA VAL A 36 0.18 6.86 -7.21
C VAL A 36 1.06 6.76 -8.44
N LEU A 37 1.57 5.55 -8.70
CA LEU A 37 2.45 5.21 -9.81
C LEU A 37 1.63 4.49 -10.88
N ASP A 38 1.39 5.15 -12.00
CA ASP A 38 0.48 4.67 -13.03
C ASP A 38 1.20 3.97 -14.19
N GLN A 39 0.79 2.74 -14.50
CA GLN A 39 1.34 1.93 -15.59
C GLN A 39 0.53 2.05 -16.90
N GLY A 40 -0.02 3.24 -17.16
CA GLY A 40 -0.78 3.58 -18.35
C GLY A 40 -2.27 3.23 -18.24
N SER A 41 -2.93 3.69 -17.17
CA SER A 41 -4.37 3.53 -17.00
C SER A 41 -5.16 4.26 -18.09
N ARG A 42 -6.30 3.70 -18.46
CA ARG A 42 -7.27 4.22 -19.44
C ARG A 42 -8.63 4.51 -18.82
N ASP A 43 -8.78 4.24 -17.52
CA ASP A 43 -9.97 4.57 -16.73
C ASP A 43 -9.83 5.92 -15.99
N GLY A 44 -10.70 6.19 -15.02
CA GLY A 44 -10.69 7.42 -14.22
C GLY A 44 -9.68 7.43 -13.08
N SER A 45 -8.70 6.52 -13.00
CA SER A 45 -7.71 6.45 -11.91
C SER A 45 -7.00 7.79 -11.66
N SER A 46 -6.63 8.51 -12.73
CA SER A 46 -6.02 9.85 -12.65
C SER A 46 -6.95 10.86 -11.96
N LYS A 47 -8.25 10.84 -12.29
CA LYS A 47 -9.24 11.78 -11.72
C LYS A 47 -9.46 11.51 -10.24
N VAL A 48 -9.49 10.23 -9.84
CA VAL A 48 -9.60 9.82 -8.43
C VAL A 48 -8.38 10.28 -7.64
N ALA A 49 -7.17 10.09 -8.18
CA ALA A 49 -5.94 10.55 -7.53
C ALA A 49 -5.91 12.07 -7.37
N ASP A 50 -6.27 12.82 -8.42
CA ASP A 50 -6.33 14.29 -8.41
C ASP A 50 -7.35 14.81 -7.39
N ALA A 51 -8.57 14.26 -7.38
CA ALA A 51 -9.61 14.63 -6.43
C ALA A 51 -9.23 14.36 -4.97
N ALA A 52 -8.38 13.35 -4.73
CA ALA A 52 -7.85 13.05 -3.40
C ALA A 52 -6.56 13.80 -3.05
N GLY A 53 -6.05 14.66 -3.93
CA GLY A 53 -4.82 15.41 -3.73
C GLY A 53 -3.55 14.55 -3.74
N CYS A 54 -3.58 13.40 -4.41
CA CYS A 54 -2.44 12.50 -4.54
C CYS A 54 -1.47 12.99 -5.61
N ARG A 55 -0.18 12.70 -5.43
CA ARG A 55 0.81 12.84 -6.52
C ARG A 55 0.66 11.68 -7.48
N PHE A 56 0.21 11.95 -8.70
CA PHE A 56 0.06 10.95 -9.75
C PHE A 56 1.24 11.01 -10.72
N LEU A 57 1.97 9.90 -10.86
CA LEU A 57 3.18 9.80 -11.69
C LEU A 57 2.99 8.72 -12.75
N THR A 58 3.20 9.05 -14.02
CA THR A 58 3.16 8.10 -15.15
C THR A 58 4.54 7.64 -15.60
N ASP A 59 5.59 8.29 -15.09
CA ASP A 59 7.00 7.94 -15.27
C ASP A 59 7.75 8.22 -13.96
N TRP A 60 8.61 7.29 -13.55
CA TRP A 60 9.36 7.41 -12.30
C TRP A 60 10.61 6.54 -12.29
N ASP A 61 11.61 7.01 -11.55
CA ASP A 61 12.71 6.18 -11.07
C ASP A 61 12.50 5.89 -9.57
N MET A 62 12.63 4.61 -9.17
CA MET A 62 12.37 4.20 -7.78
C MET A 62 13.29 4.91 -6.75
N LYS A 63 14.54 5.22 -7.12
CA LYS A 63 15.49 5.89 -6.23
C LYS A 63 15.05 7.33 -5.98
N ASP A 64 14.66 8.04 -7.03
CA ASP A 64 14.22 9.43 -6.92
C ASP A 64 12.82 9.54 -6.31
N LEU A 65 11.93 8.58 -6.61
CA LEU A 65 10.64 8.43 -5.95
C LEU A 65 10.80 8.35 -4.43
N VAL A 66 11.59 7.39 -3.94
CA VAL A 66 11.84 7.19 -2.51
C VAL A 66 12.48 8.43 -1.89
N ARG A 67 13.41 9.08 -2.59
CA ARG A 67 14.05 10.32 -2.11
C ARG A 67 13.04 11.47 -2.00
N SER A 68 12.11 11.57 -2.95
CA SER A 68 11.07 12.61 -3.02
C SER A 68 9.92 12.41 -2.03
N ALA A 69 9.81 11.24 -1.40
CA ALA A 69 8.78 10.96 -0.41
C ALA A 69 8.87 11.96 0.77
N ARG A 70 7.73 12.55 1.16
CA ARG A 70 7.70 13.56 2.25
C ARG A 70 7.74 12.94 3.65
N GLY A 71 7.36 11.66 3.79
CA GLY A 71 7.37 10.92 5.04
C GLY A 71 8.69 10.19 5.29
N ASP A 72 9.10 10.14 6.56
CA ASP A 72 10.27 9.37 7.02
C ASP A 72 10.05 7.86 7.02
N TRP A 73 8.80 7.44 6.88
CA TRP A 73 8.35 6.08 6.70
C TRP A 73 7.50 5.99 5.44
N LEU A 74 7.63 4.87 4.74
CA LEU A 74 6.89 4.55 3.53
C LEU A 74 5.97 3.38 3.85
N LEU A 75 4.70 3.52 3.46
CA LEU A 75 3.75 2.42 3.49
C LEU A 75 3.35 2.09 2.05
N LEU A 76 3.79 0.94 1.58
CA LEU A 76 3.52 0.44 0.24
C LEU A 76 2.23 -0.38 0.27
N LEU A 77 1.26 -0.05 -0.57
CA LEU A 77 -0.05 -0.69 -0.63
C LEU A 77 -0.40 -1.07 -2.08
N GLU A 78 -1.27 -2.07 -2.23
CA GLU A 78 -1.96 -2.33 -3.49
C GLU A 78 -3.27 -1.52 -3.54
N PRO A 79 -3.66 -0.94 -4.71
CA PRO A 79 -4.99 -0.36 -4.87
C PRO A 79 -6.08 -1.37 -4.51
N GLY A 80 -7.01 -0.96 -3.65
CA GLY A 80 -8.07 -1.79 -3.08
C GLY A 80 -7.74 -2.38 -1.72
N ALA A 81 -6.49 -2.32 -1.26
CA ALA A 81 -6.14 -2.70 0.10
C ALA A 81 -6.67 -1.68 1.12
N ARG A 82 -7.23 -2.14 2.23
CA ARG A 82 -7.86 -1.28 3.24
C ARG A 82 -7.38 -1.64 4.64
N PRO A 83 -6.51 -0.80 5.26
CA PRO A 83 -6.21 -0.91 6.67
C PRO A 83 -7.50 -0.78 7.50
N LEU A 84 -7.69 -1.65 8.49
CA LEU A 84 -8.88 -1.64 9.35
C LEU A 84 -8.73 -0.65 10.51
N SER A 85 -9.81 -0.47 11.28
CA SER A 85 -9.82 0.41 12.46
C SER A 85 -8.63 0.18 13.39
N GLY A 86 -8.04 1.25 13.91
CA GLY A 86 -6.86 1.20 14.79
C GLY A 86 -5.52 1.04 14.06
N TRP A 87 -5.52 1.06 12.72
CA TRP A 87 -4.27 0.96 11.95
C TRP A 87 -3.32 2.13 12.20
N VAL A 88 -3.85 3.33 12.42
CA VAL A 88 -3.05 4.54 12.62
C VAL A 88 -2.23 4.40 13.90
N ASP A 89 -2.90 4.14 15.02
CA ASP A 89 -2.27 3.89 16.32
C ASP A 89 -1.24 2.77 16.23
N ALA A 90 -1.59 1.64 15.62
CA ALA A 90 -0.68 0.50 15.48
C ALA A 90 0.59 0.84 14.69
N VAL A 91 0.48 1.69 13.65
CA VAL A 91 1.66 2.16 12.91
C VAL A 91 2.47 3.15 13.75
N VAL A 92 1.82 4.10 14.41
CA VAL A 92 2.49 5.11 15.27
C VAL A 92 3.27 4.42 16.40
N ASP A 93 2.63 3.50 17.11
CA ASP A 93 3.26 2.71 18.17
C ASP A 93 4.43 1.88 17.64
N HIS A 94 4.25 1.24 16.49
CA HIS A 94 5.32 0.44 15.89
C HIS A 94 6.53 1.29 15.53
N VAL A 95 6.34 2.44 14.87
CA VAL A 95 7.47 3.29 14.47
C VAL A 95 8.16 3.97 15.65
N ALA A 96 7.46 4.19 16.75
CA ALA A 96 8.02 4.74 17.98
C ALA A 96 8.91 3.72 18.71
N ILE A 97 8.54 2.44 18.68
CA ILE A 97 9.22 1.37 19.44
C ILE A 97 10.26 0.62 18.58
N ASN A 98 10.00 0.45 17.29
CA ASN A 98 10.77 -0.42 16.40
C ASN A 98 11.20 0.30 15.11
N GLY A 99 12.51 0.28 14.82
CA GLY A 99 13.04 0.76 13.53
C GLY A 99 12.98 -0.25 12.38
N ASN A 100 12.36 -1.41 12.60
CA ASN A 100 12.31 -2.49 11.61
C ASN A 100 11.10 -2.34 10.68
N PRO A 101 11.19 -2.82 9.43
CA PRO A 101 10.03 -2.91 8.55
C PRO A 101 8.90 -3.72 9.19
N ALA A 102 7.67 -3.55 8.71
CA ALA A 102 6.52 -4.32 9.18
C ALA A 102 5.49 -4.59 8.07
N ARG A 103 4.61 -5.57 8.30
CA ARG A 103 3.45 -5.88 7.47
C ARG A 103 2.20 -5.98 8.34
N PHE A 104 1.03 -5.68 7.78
CA PHE A 104 -0.23 -5.86 8.49
C PHE A 104 -0.60 -7.34 8.61
N LEU A 105 -1.54 -7.63 9.51
CA LEU A 105 -2.20 -8.92 9.55
C LEU A 105 -3.24 -9.01 8.43
N GLY A 106 -3.28 -10.11 7.68
CA GLY A 106 -4.40 -10.37 6.76
C GLY A 106 -5.70 -10.59 7.53
N SER A 107 -6.76 -9.86 7.17
CA SER A 107 -8.03 -9.93 7.92
C SER A 107 -8.60 -11.34 7.96
N ARG A 108 -8.97 -11.80 9.17
CA ARG A 108 -9.44 -13.18 9.40
C ARG A 108 -10.80 -13.49 8.76
N SER A 109 -11.63 -12.47 8.56
CA SER A 109 -12.98 -12.61 7.97
C SER A 109 -12.96 -12.75 6.45
N HIS A 110 -11.85 -12.42 5.79
CA HIS A 110 -11.66 -12.54 4.34
C HIS A 110 -10.65 -13.63 4.00
N ARG A 111 -10.74 -14.79 4.67
CA ARG A 111 -9.89 -15.94 4.36
C ARG A 111 -10.38 -16.63 3.09
N ARG A 112 -9.48 -16.81 2.12
CA ARG A 112 -9.72 -17.72 0.99
C ARG A 112 -9.83 -19.17 1.49
N PRO A 113 -10.66 -20.01 0.85
CA PRO A 113 -10.73 -21.44 1.16
C PRO A 113 -9.34 -22.10 1.06
N PHE A 114 -9.09 -23.07 1.94
CA PHE A 114 -7.80 -23.77 2.09
C PHE A 114 -7.22 -24.28 0.75
N PHE A 115 -8.08 -24.67 -0.20
CA PHE A 115 -7.69 -25.24 -1.50
C PHE A 115 -7.08 -24.23 -2.50
N GLN A 116 -7.26 -22.92 -2.30
CA GLN A 116 -6.58 -21.90 -3.12
C GLN A 116 -5.18 -21.51 -2.59
N ARG A 117 -4.72 -22.13 -1.49
CA ARG A 117 -3.40 -21.85 -0.89
C ARG A 117 -2.26 -22.66 -1.52
N LEU A 118 -2.56 -23.76 -2.21
CA LEU A 118 -1.54 -24.60 -2.83
C LEU A 118 -1.07 -23.97 -4.15
N GLY A 119 0.17 -23.48 -4.18
CA GLY A 119 0.86 -23.09 -5.42
C GLY A 119 0.98 -21.59 -5.71
N ARG A 120 0.41 -20.71 -4.89
CA ARG A 120 0.51 -19.26 -5.13
C ARG A 120 1.57 -18.60 -4.25
N ARG A 121 2.60 -18.04 -4.90
CA ARG A 121 3.59 -17.15 -4.27
C ARG A 121 2.83 -15.91 -3.78
N MET A 122 2.77 -15.67 -2.47
CA MET A 122 2.11 -14.48 -1.90
C MET A 122 2.64 -13.21 -2.57
N ALA A 123 1.75 -12.29 -2.95
CA ALA A 123 2.18 -11.04 -3.55
C ALA A 123 2.90 -10.21 -2.46
N PRO A 124 4.10 -9.65 -2.71
CA PRO A 124 4.89 -8.97 -1.68
C PRO A 124 4.17 -7.83 -0.93
N LEU A 125 3.12 -7.27 -1.56
CA LEU A 125 2.34 -6.14 -1.05
C LEU A 125 0.94 -6.53 -0.53
N GLU A 126 0.58 -7.82 -0.54
CA GLU A 126 -0.78 -8.28 -0.19
C GLU A 126 -1.24 -7.82 1.20
N HIS A 127 -0.29 -7.68 2.12
CA HIS A 127 -0.53 -7.24 3.49
C HIS A 127 0.03 -5.84 3.79
N GLY A 128 0.29 -5.05 2.76
CA GLY A 128 1.05 -3.81 2.87
C GLY A 128 2.49 -4.01 3.38
N TYR A 129 3.33 -3.01 3.16
CA TYR A 129 4.70 -3.03 3.65
C TYR A 129 5.11 -1.67 4.20
N LEU A 130 5.36 -1.61 5.50
CA LEU A 130 5.86 -0.44 6.20
C LEU A 130 7.39 -0.52 6.30
N VAL A 131 8.10 0.53 5.88
CA VAL A 131 9.57 0.59 5.92
C VAL A 131 10.04 2.02 6.12
N SER A 132 11.15 2.25 6.83
CA SER A 132 11.68 3.61 6.93
C SER A 132 12.23 4.09 5.58
N LYS A 133 12.11 5.38 5.30
CA LYS A 133 12.69 6.04 4.12
C LYS A 133 14.20 5.79 4.03
N ARG A 134 14.90 5.74 5.16
CA ARG A 134 16.33 5.40 5.24
C ARG A 134 16.61 4.00 4.70
N GLN A 135 15.88 2.99 5.18
CA GLN A 135 16.02 1.60 4.71
C GLN A 135 15.63 1.46 3.24
N ALA A 136 14.51 2.05 2.83
CA ALA A 136 14.08 2.05 1.45
C ALA A 136 15.12 2.69 0.52
N SER A 137 15.70 3.83 0.91
CA SER A 137 16.74 4.52 0.13
C SER A 137 18.02 3.70 -0.01
N ALA A 138 18.39 2.90 0.99
CA ALA A 138 19.56 2.04 0.94
C ALA A 138 19.41 0.91 -0.09
N VAL A 139 18.19 0.42 -0.30
CA VAL A 139 17.88 -0.69 -1.20
C VAL A 139 17.45 -0.21 -2.59
N ALA A 140 16.78 0.93 -2.70
CA ALA A 140 16.22 1.42 -3.96
C ALA A 140 17.29 1.59 -5.04
N ARG A 141 17.01 1.04 -6.22
CA ARG A 141 17.82 1.15 -7.44
C ARG A 141 16.92 1.49 -8.62
N SER A 142 17.49 2.09 -9.65
CA SER A 142 16.81 2.34 -10.91
C SER A 142 16.28 1.05 -11.53
N GLY A 143 15.08 1.12 -12.10
CA GLY A 143 14.39 -0.04 -12.71
C GLY A 143 13.74 -1.03 -11.71
N MET A 144 13.80 -0.78 -10.40
CA MET A 144 13.07 -1.60 -9.42
C MET A 144 11.57 -1.30 -9.46
N THR A 145 10.76 -2.35 -9.28
CA THR A 145 9.32 -2.23 -9.02
C THR A 145 9.03 -1.95 -7.55
N LEU A 146 7.83 -1.47 -7.22
CA LEU A 146 7.38 -1.29 -5.84
C LEU A 146 7.40 -2.63 -5.07
N ALA A 147 7.07 -3.73 -5.77
CA ALA A 147 7.09 -5.07 -5.20
C ALA A 147 8.52 -5.53 -4.85
N ASP A 148 9.55 -5.11 -5.60
CA ASP A 148 10.94 -5.41 -5.27
C ASP A 148 11.38 -4.73 -3.98
N LEU A 149 10.94 -3.48 -3.76
CA LEU A 149 11.20 -2.75 -2.52
C LEU A 149 10.59 -3.46 -1.30
N ALA A 150 9.47 -4.16 -1.49
CA ALA A 150 8.77 -4.90 -0.46
C ALA A 150 9.34 -6.31 -0.17
N LYS A 151 10.34 -6.79 -0.90
CA LYS A 151 10.97 -8.11 -0.69
C LYS A 151 11.93 -8.16 0.50
N GLY A 152 12.15 -7.05 1.20
CA GLY A 152 13.04 -6.96 2.36
C GLY A 152 12.74 -8.00 3.45
N SER A 153 13.80 -8.58 4.01
CA SER A 153 13.75 -9.50 5.15
C SER A 153 13.60 -8.75 6.48
N GLY A 154 13.19 -9.46 7.54
CA GLY A 154 13.12 -8.89 8.90
C GLY A 154 11.89 -8.06 9.21
N ALA A 155 10.84 -8.12 8.38
CA ALA A 155 9.60 -7.42 8.65
C ALA A 155 8.86 -8.03 9.84
N ARG A 156 8.47 -7.20 10.80
CA ARG A 156 7.59 -7.55 11.91
C ARG A 156 6.13 -7.54 11.47
N THR A 157 5.26 -8.03 12.34
CA THR A 157 3.82 -8.01 12.10
C THR A 157 3.20 -6.89 12.94
N LEU A 158 2.46 -6.00 12.30
CA LEU A 158 1.67 -4.97 12.98
C LEU A 158 0.47 -5.61 13.67
N VAL A 159 0.05 -5.01 14.78
CA VAL A 159 -1.15 -5.45 15.54
C VAL A 159 -2.45 -5.01 14.86
N ALA A 160 -2.37 -4.40 13.68
CA ALA A 160 -3.49 -3.99 12.87
C ALA A 160 -3.72 -4.93 11.68
N GLU A 161 -4.99 -5.10 11.33
CA GLU A 161 -5.42 -5.89 10.19
C GLU A 161 -5.56 -5.05 8.92
N ILE A 162 -5.39 -5.69 7.77
CA ILE A 162 -5.66 -5.14 6.45
C ILE A 162 -6.56 -6.10 5.66
N VAL A 163 -7.55 -5.54 4.97
CA VAL A 163 -8.27 -6.26 3.92
C VAL A 163 -7.43 -6.18 2.65
N PRO A 164 -7.00 -7.31 2.08
CA PRO A 164 -6.13 -7.32 0.90
C PRO A 164 -6.90 -6.89 -0.36
N ALA A 165 -6.20 -6.27 -1.32
CA ALA A 165 -6.80 -5.74 -2.55
C ALA A 165 -7.60 -6.78 -3.36
N TRP A 166 -7.16 -8.04 -3.36
CA TRP A 166 -7.83 -9.10 -4.09
C TRP A 166 -9.25 -9.40 -3.57
N ALA A 167 -9.54 -9.11 -2.30
CA ALA A 167 -10.87 -9.35 -1.72
C ALA A 167 -11.94 -8.54 -2.47
N MET A 168 -11.56 -7.39 -3.03
CA MET A 168 -12.45 -6.56 -3.85
C MET A 168 -12.59 -7.06 -5.28
N LYS A 169 -11.50 -7.53 -5.90
CA LYS A 169 -11.57 -8.15 -7.24
C LYS A 169 -12.56 -9.32 -7.28
N ALA A 170 -12.67 -10.08 -6.19
CA ALA A 170 -13.62 -11.16 -6.05
C ALA A 170 -15.09 -10.67 -5.98
N PHE A 171 -15.37 -9.56 -5.30
CA PHE A 171 -16.71 -8.97 -5.23
C PHE A 171 -17.18 -8.42 -6.59
N ARG A 172 -16.26 -7.79 -7.35
CA ARG A 172 -16.53 -7.29 -8.71
C ARG A 172 -16.80 -8.42 -9.71
N ALA A 173 -16.10 -9.55 -9.59
CA ALA A 173 -16.33 -10.72 -10.43
C ALA A 173 -17.69 -11.40 -10.18
N GLY A 174 -18.22 -11.32 -8.96
CA GLY A 174 -19.53 -11.91 -8.62
C GLY A 174 -20.74 -11.03 -8.94
N THR A 175 -20.54 -9.73 -9.19
CA THR A 175 -21.61 -8.76 -9.50
C THR A 175 -21.79 -8.51 -11.01
N ALA A 176 -20.96 -9.14 -11.85
CA ALA A 176 -21.01 -9.06 -13.31
C ALA A 176 -21.71 -10.26 -13.98
N THR A 177 -22.55 -11.00 -13.23
CA THR A 177 -23.38 -12.12 -13.69
C THR A 177 -24.84 -11.78 -13.54
#